data_AF-A0A133VLN5-F1
#
_entry.id   AF-A0A133VLN5-F1
#
_cell.length_a   1.000
_cell.length_b   1.000
_cell.length_c   1.000
_cell.angle_alpha   90.00
_cell.angle_beta   90.00
_cell.angle_gamma   90.00
#
_symmetry.space_group_name_H-M   'P 1'
#
loop_
_entity.id
_entity.type
_entity.pdbx_description
1 polymer ?
#
loop_
_entity_poly.entity_id
_entity_poly.type
_entity_poly.pdbx_seq_one_letter_code
_entity_poly.pdbx_strand_id
1 'polypeptide(L)'
;MKNPGSPENDIEELKETLLPSKQKMISLLEKLGLSKKKIDHSERVANVSLKIAEEVEKKERINADKKIVEAGALLHDIGLTRSYDDLSPEHSIIGGNLIRKLGLPDRVAKCSDVHEMISPRVAKELKFPRPLREDYTPQTLEEEIVVAADLFQYLVKEALEEFGYDEYNPWEEPEKIKESLSKYLKEVYEKKLGKKLTEDSEQIKSLKETGYKIVEEYTEYVKPEFVER
;
A
#
# COMPACT_ATOMS: atom_id res chain seq x y z
N MET A 1 24.05 23.71 -25.67
CA MET A 1 23.22 22.68 -26.35
C MET A 1 22.99 21.57 -25.35
N LYS A 2 21.75 21.38 -24.89
CA LYS A 2 21.38 20.31 -23.95
C LYS A 2 21.26 19.00 -24.74
N ASN A 3 21.81 17.91 -24.22
CA ASN A 3 21.72 16.56 -24.81
C ASN A 3 20.26 16.06 -24.73
N PRO A 4 19.62 15.69 -25.86
CA PRO A 4 18.33 15.02 -25.83
C PRO A 4 18.56 13.53 -25.49
N GLY A 5 17.97 13.05 -24.39
CA GLY A 5 17.96 11.62 -24.06
C GLY A 5 18.43 11.20 -22.66
N SER A 6 18.51 12.09 -21.65
CA SER A 6 18.58 11.62 -20.26
C SER A 6 17.16 11.39 -19.71
N PRO A 7 16.91 10.31 -18.94
CA PRO A 7 15.62 10.07 -18.25
C PRO A 7 15.22 11.21 -17.29
N GLU A 8 16.17 12.08 -16.96
CA GLU A 8 16.00 13.22 -16.06
C GLU A 8 15.25 14.38 -16.76
N ASN A 9 15.32 14.48 -18.09
CA ASN A 9 14.63 15.53 -18.84
C ASN A 9 13.12 15.29 -18.99
N ASP A 10 12.65 14.04 -18.81
CA ASP A 10 11.22 13.72 -18.81
C ASP A 10 10.55 14.05 -17.45
N ILE A 11 11.34 14.40 -16.43
CA ILE A 11 10.87 14.77 -15.09
C ILE A 11 10.61 16.28 -14.99
N GLU A 12 11.10 17.10 -15.94
CA GLU A 12 11.09 18.56 -15.84
C GLU A 12 9.81 19.24 -16.40
N GLU A 13 8.71 18.50 -16.57
CA GLU A 13 7.41 19.06 -17.03
C GLU A 13 6.20 18.57 -16.21
N LEU A 14 6.31 18.60 -14.88
CA LEU A 14 5.17 18.48 -13.98
C LEU A 14 5.17 19.65 -12.98
N LYS A 15 4.90 20.86 -13.48
CA LYS A 15 4.40 21.95 -12.63
C LYS A 15 2.95 21.60 -12.25
N GLU A 16 2.62 21.73 -10.97
CA GLU A 16 1.30 21.47 -10.38
C GLU A 16 0.16 21.82 -11.34
N THR A 17 -0.57 20.80 -11.84
CA THR A 17 -2.04 20.80 -12.03
C THR A 17 -2.62 19.60 -12.78
N LEU A 18 -1.85 18.60 -13.21
CA LEU A 18 -2.45 17.33 -13.63
C LEU A 18 -1.64 16.12 -13.17
N LEU A 19 -2.28 15.24 -12.40
CA LEU A 19 -1.78 13.88 -12.21
C LEU A 19 -1.61 13.20 -13.57
N PRO A 20 -0.54 12.40 -13.78
CA PRO A 20 -0.40 11.61 -14.99
C PRO A 20 -1.61 10.68 -15.16
N SER A 21 -1.93 10.30 -16.40
CA SER A 21 -2.95 9.27 -16.61
C SER A 21 -2.51 7.92 -16.05
N LYS A 22 -3.47 7.04 -15.77
CA LYS A 22 -3.20 5.63 -15.41
C LYS A 22 -2.16 4.98 -16.31
N GLN A 23 -2.30 5.12 -17.64
CA GLN A 23 -1.33 4.55 -18.59
C GLN A 23 0.08 5.14 -18.43
N LYS A 24 0.21 6.45 -18.18
CA LYS A 24 1.52 7.07 -17.94
C LYS A 24 2.14 6.59 -16.64
N MET A 25 1.35 6.39 -15.58
CA MET A 25 1.83 5.84 -14.31
C MET A 25 2.28 4.38 -14.49
N ILE A 26 1.51 3.55 -15.18
CA ILE A 26 1.91 2.16 -15.50
C ILE A 26 3.21 2.14 -16.31
N SER A 27 3.29 2.92 -17.40
CA SER A 27 4.51 2.99 -18.20
C SER A 27 5.72 3.51 -17.41
N LEU A 28 5.52 4.37 -16.41
CA LEU A 28 6.58 4.78 -15.50
C LEU A 28 7.05 3.60 -14.64
N LEU A 29 6.14 2.82 -14.05
CA LEU A 29 6.49 1.64 -13.25
C LEU A 29 7.28 0.61 -14.07
N GLU A 30 6.85 0.35 -15.32
CA GLU A 30 7.55 -0.52 -16.26
C GLU A 30 8.98 -0.01 -16.54
N LYS A 31 9.12 1.29 -16.84
CA LYS A 31 10.45 1.91 -17.09
C LYS A 31 11.37 1.86 -15.88
N LEU A 32 10.82 1.94 -14.67
CA LEU A 32 11.57 1.84 -13.43
C LEU A 32 11.94 0.39 -13.06
N GLY A 33 11.42 -0.59 -13.81
CA GLY A 33 11.72 -2.01 -13.64
C GLY A 33 10.85 -2.71 -12.59
N LEU A 34 9.68 -2.16 -12.25
CA LEU A 34 8.75 -2.86 -11.36
C LEU A 34 8.27 -4.14 -12.04
N SER A 35 8.22 -5.26 -11.31
CA SER A 35 7.83 -6.53 -11.88
C SER A 35 6.39 -6.49 -12.38
N LYS A 36 6.08 -7.23 -13.45
CA LYS A 36 4.72 -7.32 -13.99
C LYS A 36 3.71 -7.73 -12.91
N LYS A 37 4.07 -8.68 -12.05
CA LYS A 37 3.25 -9.12 -10.90
C LYS A 37 2.88 -7.96 -9.98
N LYS A 38 3.83 -7.06 -9.69
CA LYS A 38 3.60 -5.89 -8.81
C LYS A 38 2.86 -4.74 -9.49
N ILE A 39 3.02 -4.60 -10.81
CA ILE A 39 2.18 -3.68 -11.60
C ILE A 39 0.74 -4.18 -11.63
N ASP A 40 0.53 -5.46 -11.94
CA ASP A 40 -0.79 -6.10 -11.93
C ASP A 40 -1.46 -5.98 -10.54
N HIS A 41 -0.68 -6.14 -9.45
CA HIS A 41 -1.13 -5.87 -8.08
C HIS A 41 -1.59 -4.42 -7.90
N SER A 42 -0.75 -3.45 -8.24
CA SER A 42 -1.06 -2.02 -8.09
C SER A 42 -2.31 -1.62 -8.89
N GLU A 43 -2.52 -2.20 -10.07
CA GLU A 43 -3.74 -1.99 -10.85
C GLU A 43 -4.99 -2.56 -10.17
N ARG A 44 -4.89 -3.76 -9.56
CA ARG A 44 -6.00 -4.35 -8.79
C ARG A 44 -6.32 -3.50 -7.56
N VAL A 45 -5.30 -3.08 -6.81
CA VAL A 45 -5.46 -2.18 -5.66
C VAL A 45 -6.17 -0.90 -6.10
N ALA A 46 -5.74 -0.26 -7.20
CA ALA A 46 -6.39 0.95 -7.70
C ALA A 46 -7.87 0.75 -8.06
N ASN A 47 -8.21 -0.37 -8.72
CA ASN A 47 -9.59 -0.71 -9.03
C ASN A 47 -10.42 -0.93 -7.76
N VAL A 48 -9.88 -1.63 -6.76
CA VAL A 48 -10.56 -1.85 -5.47
C VAL A 48 -10.72 -0.53 -4.71
N SER A 49 -9.68 0.29 -4.62
CA SER A 49 -9.71 1.58 -3.94
C SER A 49 -10.80 2.50 -4.50
N LEU A 50 -10.99 2.54 -5.82
CA LEU A 50 -12.07 3.32 -6.43
C LEU A 50 -13.47 2.79 -6.07
N LYS A 51 -13.65 1.47 -6.04
CA LYS A 51 -14.92 0.84 -5.62
C LYS A 51 -15.21 1.09 -4.14
N ILE A 52 -14.19 1.03 -3.27
CA ILE A 52 -14.33 1.40 -1.85
C ILE A 52 -14.74 2.87 -1.72
N ALA A 53 -14.06 3.78 -2.44
CA ALA A 53 -14.38 5.21 -2.41
C ALA A 53 -15.85 5.49 -2.81
N GLU A 54 -16.38 4.73 -3.77
CA GLU A 54 -17.79 4.81 -4.17
C GLU A 54 -18.76 4.30 -3.08
N GLU A 55 -18.42 3.20 -2.39
CA GLU A 55 -19.27 2.70 -1.30
C GLU A 55 -19.23 3.62 -0.07
N VAL A 56 -18.07 4.19 0.27
CA VAL A 56 -17.95 5.21 1.32
C VAL A 56 -18.79 6.44 0.98
N GLU A 57 -18.67 6.95 -0.25
CA GLU A 57 -19.48 8.09 -0.72
C GLU A 57 -20.98 7.81 -0.62
N LYS A 58 -21.40 6.59 -0.99
CA LYS A 58 -22.81 6.17 -0.95
C LYS A 58 -23.36 6.07 0.48
N LYS A 59 -22.60 5.47 1.39
CA LYS A 59 -23.02 5.20 2.78
C LYS A 59 -22.88 6.42 3.67
N GLU A 60 -21.70 7.03 3.67
CA GLU A 60 -21.31 8.09 4.62
C GLU A 60 -21.54 9.50 4.07
N ARG A 61 -21.77 9.64 2.75
CA ARG A 61 -21.88 10.95 2.07
C ARG A 61 -20.59 11.77 2.17
N ILE A 62 -19.44 11.10 2.32
CA ILE A 62 -18.11 11.70 2.35
C ILE A 62 -17.39 11.36 1.04
N ASN A 63 -16.79 12.37 0.42
CA ASN A 63 -16.13 12.22 -0.88
C ASN A 63 -14.61 12.16 -0.72
N ALA A 64 -14.01 11.05 -1.17
CA ALA A 64 -12.58 10.97 -1.41
C ALA A 64 -12.22 11.59 -2.76
N ASP A 65 -11.03 12.19 -2.87
CA ASP A 65 -10.47 12.61 -4.14
C ASP A 65 -10.03 11.38 -4.94
N LYS A 66 -10.94 10.86 -5.79
CA LYS A 66 -10.73 9.64 -6.59
C LYS A 66 -9.46 9.69 -7.45
N LYS A 67 -8.98 10.88 -7.84
CA LYS A 67 -7.72 10.98 -8.60
C LYS A 67 -6.50 10.72 -7.71
N ILE A 68 -6.53 11.21 -6.47
CA ILE A 68 -5.48 10.91 -5.47
C ILE A 68 -5.54 9.44 -5.07
N VAL A 69 -6.74 8.89 -4.87
CA VAL A 69 -6.93 7.46 -4.58
C VAL A 69 -6.34 6.59 -5.68
N GLU A 70 -6.69 6.85 -6.95
CA GLU A 70 -6.18 6.07 -8.09
C GLU A 70 -4.66 6.18 -8.21
N ALA A 71 -4.11 7.40 -8.15
CA ALA A 71 -2.66 7.61 -8.27
C ALA A 71 -1.90 7.04 -7.07
N GLY A 72 -2.43 7.19 -5.86
CA GLY A 72 -1.86 6.65 -4.62
C GLY A 72 -1.81 5.14 -4.65
N ALA A 73 -2.90 4.49 -5.06
CA ALA A 73 -2.96 3.04 -5.22
C ALA A 73 -2.04 2.51 -6.33
N LEU A 74 -1.98 3.17 -7.49
CA LEU A 74 -1.08 2.74 -8.57
C LEU A 74 0.39 2.86 -8.21
N LEU A 75 0.76 3.83 -7.36
CA LEU A 75 2.16 4.14 -7.06
C LEU A 75 2.60 3.69 -5.65
N HIS A 76 1.73 3.09 -4.83
CA HIS A 76 2.05 2.76 -3.43
C HIS A 76 3.33 1.91 -3.32
N ASP A 77 3.48 0.94 -4.22
CA ASP A 77 4.56 -0.06 -4.29
C ASP A 77 5.78 0.43 -5.11
N ILE A 78 5.79 1.67 -5.64
CA ILE A 78 6.87 2.15 -6.53
C ILE A 78 8.26 2.08 -5.89
N GLY A 79 8.34 2.14 -4.55
CA GLY A 79 9.58 2.01 -3.82
C GLY A 79 10.26 0.66 -3.99
N LEU A 80 9.54 -0.40 -4.38
CA LEU A 80 10.10 -1.71 -4.68
C LEU A 80 11.12 -1.68 -5.82
N THR A 81 11.02 -0.69 -6.72
CA THR A 81 12.01 -0.48 -7.78
C THR A 81 13.39 -0.08 -7.24
N ARG A 82 13.47 0.28 -5.96
CA ARG A 82 14.69 0.76 -5.27
C ARG A 82 14.89 0.06 -3.91
N SER A 83 14.03 -0.87 -3.52
CA SER A 83 14.23 -1.70 -2.34
C SER A 83 15.18 -2.85 -2.64
N TYR A 84 15.68 -3.51 -1.59
CA TYR A 84 16.54 -4.68 -1.76
C TYR A 84 15.74 -5.94 -2.13
N ASP A 85 14.53 -6.07 -1.62
CA ASP A 85 13.61 -7.17 -1.93
C ASP A 85 12.14 -6.74 -1.81
N ASP A 86 11.24 -7.64 -2.25
CA ASP A 86 9.79 -7.46 -2.28
C ASP A 86 9.12 -7.49 -0.89
N LEU A 87 9.85 -7.90 0.15
CA LEU A 87 9.34 -8.03 1.53
C LEU A 87 9.79 -6.88 2.43
N SER A 88 10.47 -5.89 1.87
CA SER A 88 11.13 -4.82 2.60
C SER A 88 10.16 -3.69 2.89
N PRO A 89 9.67 -3.48 4.13
CA PRO A 89 8.64 -2.48 4.39
C PRO A 89 9.17 -1.04 4.28
N GLU A 90 10.50 -0.85 4.23
CA GLU A 90 11.10 0.44 3.90
C GLU A 90 10.74 0.95 2.49
N HIS A 91 10.22 0.07 1.63
CA HIS A 91 9.80 0.44 0.28
C HIS A 91 8.67 1.48 0.30
N SER A 92 7.81 1.50 1.33
CA SER A 92 6.80 2.55 1.56
C SER A 92 7.43 3.96 1.54
N ILE A 93 8.43 4.19 2.39
CA ILE A 93 9.11 5.49 2.51
C ILE A 93 10.02 5.78 1.31
N ILE A 94 10.64 4.76 0.73
CA ILE A 94 11.40 4.92 -0.51
C ILE A 94 10.46 5.38 -1.64
N GLY A 95 9.27 4.79 -1.73
CA GLY A 95 8.24 5.08 -2.70
C GLY A 95 7.70 6.50 -2.57
N GLY A 96 7.26 6.90 -1.38
CA GLY A 96 6.79 8.27 -1.17
C GLY A 96 7.88 9.33 -1.42
N ASN A 97 9.14 9.07 -1.09
CA ASN A 97 10.24 9.96 -1.45
C ASN A 97 10.45 10.04 -2.98
N LEU A 98 10.30 8.92 -3.69
CA LEU A 98 10.41 8.88 -5.14
C LEU A 98 9.26 9.64 -5.82
N ILE A 99 8.02 9.45 -5.35
CA ILE A 99 6.83 10.17 -5.85
C ILE A 99 7.02 11.69 -5.72
N ARG A 100 7.51 12.17 -4.58
CA ARG A 100 7.84 13.59 -4.38
C ARG A 100 8.93 14.08 -5.34
N LYS A 101 9.98 13.29 -5.56
CA LYS A 101 11.06 13.63 -6.51
C LYS A 101 10.59 13.68 -7.96
N LEU A 102 9.54 12.93 -8.30
CA LEU A 102 8.89 12.95 -9.61
C LEU A 102 7.96 14.18 -9.80
N GLY A 103 7.86 15.06 -8.79
CA GLY A 103 7.00 16.25 -8.86
C GLY A 103 5.51 15.97 -8.67
N LEU A 104 5.15 14.78 -8.19
CA LEU A 104 3.76 14.42 -7.92
C LEU A 104 3.28 15.00 -6.57
N PRO A 105 1.96 15.24 -6.40
CA PRO A 105 1.41 15.81 -5.17
C PRO A 105 1.78 15.02 -3.93
N ASP A 106 2.07 15.71 -2.83
CA ASP A 106 2.42 15.08 -1.54
C ASP A 106 1.31 14.14 -1.03
N ARG A 107 0.05 14.43 -1.34
CA ARG A 107 -1.10 13.56 -1.03
C ARG A 107 -0.97 12.17 -1.66
N VAL A 108 -0.43 12.06 -2.88
CA VAL A 108 -0.16 10.76 -3.52
C VAL A 108 1.02 10.07 -2.85
N ALA A 109 2.07 10.82 -2.52
CA ALA A 109 3.24 10.28 -1.85
C ALA A 109 2.92 9.69 -0.47
N LYS A 110 1.99 10.32 0.26
CA LYS A 110 1.54 9.86 1.57
C LYS A 110 0.83 8.52 1.53
N CYS A 111 0.05 8.22 0.48
CA CYS A 111 -0.51 6.88 0.28
C CYS A 111 0.58 5.80 0.28
N SER A 112 1.70 6.05 -0.41
CA SER A 112 2.86 5.14 -0.40
C SER A 112 3.55 5.10 0.97
N ASP A 113 3.68 6.25 1.64
CA ASP A 113 4.42 6.31 2.91
C ASP A 113 3.78 5.50 4.07
N VAL A 114 2.46 5.31 4.05
CA VAL A 114 1.70 4.77 5.18
C VAL A 114 1.13 3.37 4.96
N HIS A 115 1.20 2.83 3.73
CA HIS A 115 0.50 1.58 3.42
C HIS A 115 1.01 0.34 4.18
N GLU A 116 2.28 0.35 4.60
CA GLU A 116 2.85 -0.71 5.46
C GLU A 116 2.47 -0.57 6.96
N MET A 117 1.91 0.58 7.38
CA MET A 117 1.42 0.86 8.75
C MET A 117 2.40 0.52 9.88
N ILE A 118 3.69 0.78 9.66
CA ILE A 118 4.77 0.37 10.56
C ILE A 118 4.95 1.37 11.70
N SER A 119 5.00 0.92 12.96
CA SER A 119 5.24 1.86 14.08
C SER A 119 6.59 2.59 13.96
N PRO A 120 6.69 3.84 14.47
CA PRO A 120 7.95 4.59 14.46
C PRO A 120 9.12 3.87 15.12
N ARG A 121 8.84 3.10 16.17
CA ARG A 121 9.83 2.25 16.82
C ARG A 121 10.34 1.18 15.86
N VAL A 122 9.44 0.46 15.19
CA VAL A 122 9.84 -0.54 14.21
C VAL A 122 10.63 0.10 13.07
N ALA A 123 10.17 1.22 12.52
CA ALA A 123 10.88 1.91 11.44
C ALA A 123 12.33 2.24 11.86
N LYS A 124 12.55 2.58 13.13
CA LYS A 124 13.89 2.75 13.71
C LYS A 124 14.68 1.44 13.80
N GLU A 125 14.05 0.34 14.25
CA GLU A 125 14.68 -1.00 14.35
C GLU A 125 15.09 -1.52 12.96
N LEU A 126 14.23 -1.33 11.95
CA LEU A 126 14.47 -1.68 10.55
C LEU A 126 15.35 -0.68 9.79
N LYS A 127 15.80 0.40 10.47
CA LYS A 127 16.68 1.42 9.89
C LYS A 127 16.11 2.06 8.62
N PHE A 128 14.83 2.42 8.66
CA PHE A 128 14.17 3.13 7.56
C PHE A 128 14.95 4.39 7.13
N PRO A 129 14.81 4.82 5.86
CA PRO A 129 15.41 6.06 5.38
C PRO A 129 15.10 7.24 6.30
N ARG A 130 16.10 8.08 6.56
CA ARG A 130 15.96 9.28 7.40
C ARG A 130 15.42 10.46 6.58
N PRO A 131 14.70 11.41 7.22
CA PRO A 131 14.29 11.41 8.63
C PRO A 131 13.20 10.38 8.93
N LEU A 132 13.22 9.81 10.14
CA LEU A 132 12.09 8.98 10.60
C LEU A 132 10.90 9.88 10.88
N ARG A 133 9.71 9.34 10.66
CA ARG A 133 8.43 9.98 10.99
C ARG A 133 7.98 9.63 12.40
N GLU A 134 7.15 10.51 12.94
CA GLU A 134 6.47 10.30 14.21
C GLU A 134 5.25 9.39 14.07
N ASP A 135 4.72 9.26 12.85
CA ASP A 135 3.56 8.42 12.52
C ASP A 135 3.71 7.88 11.08
N TYR A 136 3.25 6.65 10.89
CA TYR A 136 3.20 5.94 9.60
C TYR A 136 1.81 5.32 9.36
N THR A 137 0.80 5.80 10.08
CA THR A 137 -0.59 5.38 9.91
C THR A 137 -1.33 6.34 8.99
N PRO A 138 -2.34 5.88 8.24
CA PRO A 138 -3.12 6.75 7.37
C PRO A 138 -3.86 7.82 8.19
N GLN A 139 -3.87 9.06 7.68
CA GLN A 139 -4.47 10.23 8.32
C GLN A 139 -5.58 10.87 7.49
N THR A 140 -5.74 10.45 6.24
CA THR A 140 -6.74 10.96 5.31
C THR A 140 -7.58 9.82 4.74
N LEU A 141 -8.81 10.14 4.33
CA LEU A 141 -9.69 9.16 3.71
C LEU A 141 -9.05 8.52 2.46
N GLU A 142 -8.29 9.28 1.67
CA GLU A 142 -7.59 8.70 0.52
C GLU A 142 -6.50 7.71 0.92
N GLU A 143 -5.73 8.02 1.97
CA GLU A 143 -4.73 7.12 2.51
C GLU A 143 -5.37 5.84 3.06
N GLU A 144 -6.41 5.97 3.89
CA GLU A 144 -7.13 4.83 4.47
C GLU A 144 -7.71 3.89 3.40
N ILE A 145 -8.33 4.45 2.35
CA ILE A 145 -8.88 3.66 1.24
C ILE A 145 -7.79 2.88 0.49
N VAL A 146 -6.62 3.49 0.26
CA VAL A 146 -5.51 2.81 -0.42
C VAL A 146 -4.96 1.69 0.46
N VAL A 147 -4.73 1.96 1.75
CA VAL A 147 -4.27 0.96 2.73
C VAL A 147 -5.26 -0.20 2.84
N ALA A 148 -6.56 0.10 2.95
CA ALA A 148 -7.59 -0.93 3.02
C ALA A 148 -7.60 -1.79 1.77
N ALA A 149 -7.60 -1.19 0.58
CA ALA A 149 -7.62 -1.93 -0.68
C ALA A 149 -6.40 -2.87 -0.83
N ASP A 150 -5.21 -2.41 -0.45
CA ASP A 150 -3.98 -3.19 -0.50
C ASP A 150 -4.02 -4.37 0.48
N LEU A 151 -4.43 -4.12 1.73
CA LEU A 151 -4.62 -5.16 2.74
C LEU A 151 -5.64 -6.21 2.30
N PHE A 152 -6.80 -5.81 1.78
CA PHE A 152 -7.81 -6.77 1.35
C PHE A 152 -7.33 -7.59 0.16
N GLN A 153 -6.63 -7.01 -0.81
CA GLN A 153 -6.04 -7.75 -1.93
C GLN A 153 -5.01 -8.78 -1.47
N TYR A 154 -4.17 -8.42 -0.50
CA TYR A 154 -3.18 -9.33 0.05
C TYR A 154 -3.83 -10.43 0.91
N LEU A 155 -4.62 -10.06 1.92
CA LEU A 155 -5.11 -10.97 2.94
C LEU A 155 -6.17 -11.95 2.40
N VAL A 156 -7.06 -11.49 1.52
CA VAL A 156 -8.04 -12.38 0.90
C VAL A 156 -7.30 -13.47 0.11
N LYS A 157 -6.30 -13.08 -0.69
CA LYS A 157 -5.49 -14.04 -1.46
C LYS A 157 -4.78 -15.05 -0.55
N GLU A 158 -4.06 -14.59 0.46
CA GLU A 158 -3.30 -15.48 1.37
C GLU A 158 -4.22 -16.42 2.15
N ALA A 159 -5.33 -15.91 2.69
CA ALA A 159 -6.25 -16.73 3.46
C ALA A 159 -6.97 -17.77 2.58
N LEU A 160 -7.23 -17.45 1.32
CA LEU A 160 -7.78 -18.43 0.36
C LEU A 160 -6.76 -19.49 -0.06
N GLU A 161 -5.48 -19.14 -0.17
CA GLU A 161 -4.40 -20.11 -0.39
C GLU A 161 -4.22 -21.05 0.84
N GLU A 162 -4.47 -20.54 2.05
CA GLU A 162 -4.29 -21.28 3.30
C GLU A 162 -5.50 -22.15 3.69
N PHE A 163 -6.72 -21.63 3.57
CA PHE A 163 -7.94 -22.28 4.05
C PHE A 163 -8.84 -22.84 2.93
N GLY A 164 -8.70 -22.35 1.69
CA GLY A 164 -9.57 -22.71 0.58
C GLY A 164 -10.93 -22.00 0.58
N TYR A 165 -11.49 -21.77 -0.61
CA TYR A 165 -12.74 -21.02 -0.82
C TYR A 165 -13.98 -21.67 -0.17
N ASP A 166 -14.00 -22.99 -0.01
CA ASP A 166 -15.16 -23.71 0.50
C ASP A 166 -15.25 -23.70 2.04
N GLU A 167 -14.16 -23.35 2.74
CA GLU A 167 -14.05 -23.42 4.20
C GLU A 167 -13.92 -22.04 4.87
N TYR A 168 -13.77 -20.98 4.06
CA TYR A 168 -13.48 -19.65 4.57
C TYR A 168 -14.10 -18.52 3.73
N ASN A 169 -14.84 -17.64 4.42
CA ASN A 169 -15.34 -16.40 3.85
C ASN A 169 -14.80 -15.18 4.63
N PRO A 170 -13.87 -14.38 4.06
CA PRO A 170 -13.27 -13.25 4.75
C PRO A 170 -14.27 -12.18 5.20
N TRP A 171 -15.44 -12.12 4.56
CA TRP A 171 -16.50 -11.16 4.89
C TRP A 171 -17.44 -11.65 6.01
N GLU A 172 -17.49 -12.95 6.28
CA GLU A 172 -18.28 -13.53 7.38
C GLU A 172 -17.41 -13.89 8.59
N GLU A 173 -16.11 -14.11 8.36
CA GLU A 173 -15.14 -14.53 9.36
C GLU A 173 -13.90 -13.59 9.36
N PRO A 174 -14.08 -12.27 9.61
CA PRO A 174 -12.97 -11.31 9.61
C PRO A 174 -11.89 -11.62 10.65
N GLU A 175 -12.23 -12.37 11.71
CA GLU A 175 -11.26 -12.85 12.70
C GLU A 175 -10.19 -13.78 12.09
N LYS A 176 -10.50 -14.54 11.04
CA LYS A 176 -9.50 -15.37 10.34
C LYS A 176 -8.60 -14.54 9.42
N ILE A 177 -9.06 -13.39 8.90
CA ILE A 177 -8.19 -12.42 8.19
C ILE A 177 -7.07 -11.96 9.12
N LYS A 178 -7.40 -11.77 10.40
CA LYS A 178 -6.46 -11.33 11.42
C LYS A 178 -5.29 -12.31 11.58
N GLU A 179 -5.58 -13.62 11.58
CA GLU A 179 -4.53 -14.65 11.66
C GLU A 179 -3.52 -14.56 10.51
N SER A 180 -3.99 -14.31 9.28
CA SER A 180 -3.12 -14.17 8.09
C SER A 180 -2.22 -12.93 8.14
N LEU A 181 -2.68 -11.80 8.69
CA LEU A 181 -1.87 -10.57 8.78
C LEU A 181 -0.66 -10.76 9.73
N SER A 182 -0.84 -11.52 10.82
CA SER A 182 0.23 -11.81 11.77
C SER A 182 1.34 -12.65 11.13
N LYS A 183 0.98 -13.55 10.20
CA LYS A 183 1.92 -14.41 9.47
C LYS A 183 2.81 -13.63 8.50
N TYR A 184 2.22 -12.77 7.67
CA TYR A 184 2.95 -11.91 6.73
C TYR A 184 4.07 -11.12 7.40
N LEU A 185 3.71 -10.38 8.45
CA LEU A 185 4.70 -9.55 9.12
C LEU A 185 5.70 -10.37 9.92
N LYS A 186 5.31 -11.51 10.49
CA LYS A 186 6.29 -12.42 11.09
C LYS A 186 7.36 -12.80 10.08
N GLU A 187 7.01 -13.16 8.85
CA GLU A 187 7.99 -13.47 7.81
C GLU A 187 8.88 -12.26 7.45
N VAL A 188 8.28 -11.10 7.23
CA VAL A 188 8.99 -9.84 6.94
C VAL A 188 10.00 -9.50 8.05
N TYR A 189 9.55 -9.53 9.31
CA TYR A 189 10.36 -9.18 10.47
C TYR A 189 11.43 -10.21 10.79
N GLU A 190 11.10 -11.50 10.77
CA GLU A 190 12.05 -12.57 11.10
C GLU A 190 13.20 -12.56 10.08
N LYS A 191 12.89 -12.33 8.80
CA LYS A 191 13.89 -12.18 7.73
C LYS A 191 14.79 -10.96 7.94
N LYS A 192 14.20 -9.80 8.28
CA LYS A 192 14.95 -8.54 8.42
C LYS A 192 15.74 -8.41 9.73
N LEU A 193 15.17 -8.87 10.84
CA LEU A 193 15.77 -8.75 12.16
C LEU A 193 16.64 -9.96 12.52
N GLY A 194 16.57 -11.05 11.75
CA GLY A 194 17.34 -12.27 12.01
C GLY A 194 17.00 -12.92 13.36
N LYS A 195 15.82 -12.63 13.92
CA LYS A 195 15.33 -13.13 15.20
C LYS A 195 13.89 -13.61 15.04
N LYS A 196 13.53 -14.69 15.74
CA LYS A 196 12.14 -15.17 15.76
C LYS A 196 11.24 -14.21 16.53
N LEU A 197 10.03 -14.00 16.03
CA LEU A 197 8.98 -13.26 16.73
C LEU A 197 7.95 -14.23 17.32
N THR A 198 7.45 -13.88 18.49
CA THR A 198 6.28 -14.50 19.12
C THR A 198 5.06 -13.60 18.98
N GLU A 199 3.86 -14.13 19.20
CA GLU A 199 2.60 -13.37 19.22
C GLU A 199 2.61 -12.20 20.23
N ASP A 200 3.44 -12.32 21.27
CA ASP A 200 3.62 -11.30 22.30
C ASP A 200 4.57 -10.17 21.91
N SER A 201 5.27 -10.31 20.79
CA SER A 201 6.21 -9.32 20.30
C SER A 201 5.47 -8.02 19.99
N GLU A 202 6.01 -6.90 20.43
CA GLU A 202 5.41 -5.59 20.25
C GLU A 202 5.22 -5.22 18.77
N GLN A 203 6.10 -5.73 17.89
CA GLN A 203 5.98 -5.63 16.44
C GLN A 203 4.67 -6.24 15.93
N ILE A 204 4.32 -7.43 16.45
CA ILE A 204 3.08 -8.12 16.11
C ILE A 204 1.91 -7.36 16.74
N LYS A 205 1.99 -6.98 18.02
CA LYS A 205 0.91 -6.24 18.71
C LYS A 205 0.55 -4.92 18.01
N SER A 206 1.52 -4.11 17.63
CA SER A 206 1.28 -2.82 16.95
C SER A 206 0.59 -2.98 15.59
N LEU A 207 0.93 -4.04 14.85
CA LEU A 207 0.26 -4.37 13.60
C LEU A 207 -1.18 -4.82 13.85
N LYS A 208 -1.38 -5.71 14.83
CA LYS A 208 -2.71 -6.15 15.24
C LYS A 208 -3.59 -4.95 15.59
N GLU A 209 -3.06 -3.96 16.28
CA GLU A 209 -3.82 -2.77 16.64
C GLU A 209 -4.18 -1.90 15.43
N THR A 210 -3.27 -1.74 14.45
CA THR A 210 -3.45 -0.78 13.35
C THR A 210 -4.07 -1.40 12.10
N GLY A 211 -3.49 -2.51 11.62
CA GLY A 211 -3.97 -3.19 10.41
C GLY A 211 -5.33 -3.86 10.61
N TYR A 212 -5.60 -4.44 11.79
CA TYR A 212 -6.93 -5.01 12.05
C TYR A 212 -8.01 -3.95 12.13
N LYS A 213 -7.69 -2.79 12.71
CA LYS A 213 -8.64 -1.70 12.79
C LYS A 213 -9.08 -1.25 11.39
N ILE A 214 -8.13 -1.11 10.46
CA ILE A 214 -8.46 -0.78 9.06
C ILE A 214 -9.30 -1.89 8.43
N VAL A 215 -8.95 -3.16 8.60
CA VAL A 215 -9.76 -4.28 8.06
C VAL A 215 -11.17 -4.24 8.64
N GLU A 216 -11.31 -4.10 9.96
CA GLU A 216 -12.60 -4.06 10.66
C GLU A 216 -13.47 -2.89 10.18
N GLU A 217 -12.91 -1.68 10.14
CA GLU A 217 -13.61 -0.47 9.70
C GLU A 217 -13.98 -0.54 8.22
N TYR A 218 -13.13 -1.11 7.37
CA TYR A 218 -13.35 -1.12 5.92
C TYR A 218 -14.07 -2.36 5.39
N THR A 219 -14.27 -3.40 6.19
CA THR A 219 -14.96 -4.65 5.78
C THR A 219 -16.33 -4.36 5.18
N GLU A 220 -17.07 -3.39 5.71
CA GLU A 220 -18.41 -3.09 5.22
C GLU A 220 -18.44 -2.31 3.89
N TYR A 221 -17.32 -1.71 3.47
CA TYR A 221 -17.19 -0.98 2.20
C TYR A 221 -16.53 -1.84 1.11
N VAL A 222 -15.95 -2.98 1.49
CA VAL A 222 -15.31 -3.92 0.56
C VAL A 222 -16.25 -5.08 0.32
N LYS A 223 -16.70 -5.27 -0.93
CA LYS A 223 -17.57 -6.40 -1.29
C LYS A 223 -16.76 -7.55 -1.89
N PRO A 224 -17.25 -8.81 -1.82
CA PRO A 224 -16.61 -9.96 -2.44
C PRO A 224 -16.26 -9.76 -3.91
N GLU A 225 -17.13 -9.13 -4.69
CA GLU A 225 -16.92 -8.86 -6.11
C GLU A 225 -15.92 -7.72 -6.41
N PHE A 226 -15.45 -7.01 -5.38
CA PHE A 226 -14.41 -6.00 -5.54
C PHE A 226 -13.03 -6.67 -5.57
N VAL A 227 -12.87 -7.64 -4.69
CA VAL A 227 -11.62 -8.37 -4.44
C VAL A 227 -11.73 -9.73 -5.12
N GLU A 228 -11.38 -9.78 -6.39
CA GLU A 228 -11.46 -11.02 -7.17
C GLU A 228 -10.25 -11.97 -7.02
N ARG A 229 -10.58 -13.25 -7.24
CA ARG A 229 -9.79 -14.50 -7.40
C ARG A 229 -8.46 -14.37 -8.13
#